data_AF-A0AAX1D5X0-F1
#
_entry.id   AF-A0AAX1D5X0-F1
#
_cell.length_a   1.000
_cell.length_b   1.000
_cell.length_c   1.000
_cell.angle_alpha   90.00
_cell.angle_beta   90.00
_cell.angle_gamma   90.00
#
_symmetry.space_group_name_H-M   'P 1'
#
loop_
_entity.id
_entity.type
_entity.pdbx_description
1 polymer ?
#
loop_
_entity_poly.entity_id
_entity_poly.type
_entity_poly.pdbx_seq_one_letter_code
_entity_poly.pdbx_strand_id
1 'polypeptide(L)'
;MSDDIPAIEASASQLGNLTQFLIWVAEHPRTYADIMEAWRTSCPRLSAWEDATSNGLVDLARRPAGDAAAPVATLTPKGRAWLAARQAGMSATPS
;
A
#
# COMPACT_ATOMS: atom_id res chain seq x y z
N MET A 1 3.24 -23.52 27.54
CA MET A 1 4.05 -22.39 27.06
C MET A 1 4.51 -22.79 25.67
N SER A 2 3.77 -22.38 24.65
CA SER A 2 4.07 -22.71 23.26
C SER A 2 5.02 -21.65 22.74
N ASP A 3 6.28 -22.04 22.62
CA ASP A 3 7.35 -21.27 21.98
C ASP A 3 7.08 -21.15 20.47
N ASP A 4 7.20 -19.90 20.01
CA ASP A 4 7.72 -19.49 18.70
C ASP A 4 7.06 -20.08 17.44
N ILE A 5 5.96 -19.46 17.01
CA ILE A 5 5.57 -19.48 15.60
C ILE A 5 6.51 -18.48 14.90
N PRO A 6 7.35 -18.93 13.93
CA PRO A 6 8.33 -18.07 13.30
C PRO A 6 7.62 -16.95 12.52
N ALA A 7 8.29 -15.78 12.46
CA ALA A 7 8.03 -14.66 11.55
C ALA A 7 6.96 -14.97 10.50
N ILE A 8 5.72 -14.63 10.81
CA ILE A 8 4.57 -14.81 9.93
C ILE A 8 4.93 -14.12 8.62
N GLU A 9 5.24 -14.89 7.57
CA GLU A 9 5.26 -14.36 6.21
C GLU A 9 3.96 -13.58 6.08
N ALA A 10 4.03 -12.27 5.87
CA ALA A 10 2.86 -11.40 5.82
C ALA A 10 1.75 -12.15 5.08
N SER A 11 0.62 -12.44 5.76
CA SER A 11 -0.34 -13.43 5.27
C SER A 11 -0.69 -13.14 3.82
N ALA A 12 -0.90 -14.14 2.97
CA ALA A 12 -1.17 -13.92 1.55
C ALA A 12 -2.27 -12.86 1.32
N SER A 13 -3.28 -12.81 2.20
CA SER A 13 -4.31 -11.77 2.25
C SER A 13 -3.77 -10.37 2.56
N GLN A 14 -2.81 -10.23 3.48
CA GLN A 14 -2.12 -8.98 3.81
C GLN A 14 -1.32 -8.46 2.61
N LEU A 15 -0.53 -9.33 1.98
CA LEU A 15 0.22 -8.98 0.77
C LEU A 15 -0.72 -8.65 -0.39
N GLY A 16 -1.83 -9.38 -0.50
CA GLY A 16 -2.91 -9.10 -1.45
C GLY A 16 -3.52 -7.71 -1.24
N ASN A 17 -3.89 -7.37 -0.01
CA ASN A 17 -4.44 -6.06 0.34
C ASN A 17 -3.45 -4.93 0.07
N LEU A 18 -2.17 -5.11 0.42
CA LEU A 18 -1.10 -4.16 0.12
C LEU A 18 -0.96 -3.95 -1.39
N THR A 19 -1.05 -5.02 -2.19
CA THR A 19 -0.98 -4.91 -3.66
C THR A 19 -2.17 -4.14 -4.22
N GLN A 20 -3.38 -4.47 -3.77
CA GLN A 20 -4.60 -3.78 -4.19
C GLN A 20 -4.55 -2.29 -3.81
N PHE A 21 -4.03 -1.98 -2.61
CA PHE A 21 -3.82 -0.61 -2.17
C PHE A 21 -2.85 0.15 -3.10
N LEU A 22 -1.69 -0.44 -3.41
CA LEU A 22 -0.70 0.20 -4.28
C LEU A 22 -1.20 0.37 -5.72
N ILE A 23 -1.98 -0.57 -6.26
CA ILE A 23 -2.65 -0.42 -7.56
C ILE A 23 -3.59 0.78 -7.53
N TRP A 24 -4.43 0.87 -6.50
CA TRP A 24 -5.41 1.94 -6.35
C TRP A 24 -4.78 3.33 -6.20
N VAL A 25 -3.62 3.43 -5.54
CA VAL A 25 -2.82 4.67 -5.47
C VAL A 25 -2.08 4.95 -6.78
N ALA A 26 -1.72 3.92 -7.56
CA ALA A 26 -1.07 4.08 -8.86
C ALA A 26 -1.98 4.72 -9.91
N GLU A 27 -3.28 4.42 -9.86
CA GLU A 27 -4.27 4.96 -10.79
C GLU A 27 -4.33 6.48 -10.73
N HIS A 28 -4.32 7.05 -9.51
CA HIS A 28 -4.14 8.48 -9.32
C HIS A 28 -3.76 8.84 -7.88
N PRO A 29 -3.10 10.00 -7.66
CA PRO A 29 -2.81 10.50 -6.31
C PRO A 29 -4.10 10.61 -5.46
N ARG A 30 -4.01 10.21 -4.19
CA ARG A 30 -5.16 10.15 -3.27
C ARG A 30 -4.93 11.01 -2.05
N THR A 31 -5.95 11.72 -1.58
CA THR A 31 -5.81 12.42 -0.28
C THR A 31 -5.85 11.41 0.86
N TYR A 32 -5.34 11.81 2.03
CA TYR A 32 -5.50 11.01 3.24
C TYR A 32 -6.98 10.76 3.58
N ALA A 33 -7.86 11.73 3.32
CA ALA A 33 -9.30 11.57 3.55
C ALA A 33 -9.88 10.45 2.66
N ASP A 34 -9.54 10.43 1.37
CA ASP A 34 -9.98 9.36 0.44
C ASP A 34 -9.47 7.98 0.88
N ILE A 35 -8.21 7.91 1.34
CA ILE A 35 -7.61 6.67 1.85
C ILE A 35 -8.40 6.18 3.06
N MET A 36 -8.67 7.07 4.02
CA MET A 36 -9.41 6.69 5.23
C MET A 36 -10.85 6.31 4.89
N GLU A 37 -11.52 7.00 3.98
CA GLU A 37 -12.89 6.63 3.58
C GLU A 37 -12.94 5.23 2.95
N ALA A 38 -12.05 4.95 2.00
CA ALA A 38 -12.05 3.69 1.26
C ALA A 38 -11.52 2.48 2.06
N TRP A 39 -10.58 2.70 3.01
CA TRP A 39 -9.85 1.60 3.65
C TRP A 39 -10.13 1.44 5.17
N ARG A 40 -10.76 2.42 5.85
CA ARG A 40 -11.01 2.37 7.32
C ARG A 40 -12.03 1.33 7.77
N THR A 41 -13.03 0.99 6.96
CA THR A 41 -14.15 0.12 7.38
C THR A 41 -13.86 -1.37 7.22
N SER A 42 -12.71 -1.71 6.66
CA SER A 42 -12.33 -3.08 6.34
C SER A 42 -11.11 -3.45 7.17
N CYS A 43 -11.29 -4.27 8.19
CA CYS A 43 -10.25 -4.53 9.20
C CYS A 43 -9.08 -5.46 8.75
N PRO A 44 -8.79 -5.64 7.44
CA PRO A 44 -7.40 -5.87 7.02
C PRO A 44 -6.91 -4.89 5.93
N ARG A 45 -7.69 -3.83 5.65
CA ARG A 45 -7.41 -2.80 4.63
C ARG A 45 -6.76 -1.57 5.23
N LEU A 46 -7.10 -1.16 6.45
CA LEU A 46 -6.35 -0.09 7.15
C LEU A 46 -4.86 -0.47 7.29
N SER A 47 -4.59 -1.75 7.57
CA SER A 47 -3.23 -2.25 7.67
C SER A 47 -2.46 -2.18 6.35
N ALA A 48 -3.12 -2.18 5.18
CA ALA A 48 -2.44 -2.00 3.90
C ALA A 48 -1.84 -0.59 3.74
N TRP A 49 -2.52 0.44 4.25
CA TRP A 49 -1.97 1.80 4.30
C TRP A 49 -0.79 1.90 5.26
N GLU A 50 -0.92 1.31 6.45
CA GLU A 50 0.13 1.29 7.48
C GLU A 50 1.37 0.51 6.99
N ASP A 51 1.17 -0.62 6.31
CA ASP A 51 2.25 -1.38 5.67
C ASP A 51 2.90 -0.56 4.55
N ALA A 52 2.11 0.07 3.67
CA ALA A 52 2.66 0.85 2.56
C ALA A 52 3.52 2.02 3.05
N THR A 53 3.07 2.73 4.09
CA THR A 53 3.79 3.86 4.68
C THR A 53 5.00 3.40 5.48
N SER A 54 4.86 2.39 6.35
CA SER A 54 5.97 1.85 7.15
C SER A 54 7.08 1.24 6.28
N ASN A 55 6.72 0.66 5.13
CA ASN A 55 7.68 0.13 4.17
C ASN A 55 8.21 1.19 3.18
N GLY A 56 7.76 2.44 3.25
CA GLY A 56 8.19 3.52 2.33
C GLY A 56 7.81 3.25 0.86
N LEU A 57 6.71 2.53 0.63
CA LEU A 57 6.18 2.25 -0.71
C LEU A 57 5.33 3.41 -1.23
N VAL A 58 4.75 4.20 -0.31
CA VAL A 58 4.04 5.44 -0.62
C VAL A 58 4.66 6.60 0.15
N ASP A 59 4.60 7.78 -0.45
CA ASP A 59 4.95 9.04 0.17
C ASP A 59 3.72 9.94 0.21
N LEU A 60 3.50 10.59 1.36
CA LEU A 60 2.46 11.59 1.54
C LEU A 60 3.08 12.96 1.28
N ALA A 61 3.15 13.34 0.01
CA ALA A 61 3.80 14.56 -0.41
C ALA A 61 3.04 15.77 0.16
N ARG A 62 3.72 16.52 1.03
CA ARG A 62 3.27 17.87 1.39
C ARG A 62 3.44 18.76 0.16
N ARG A 63 2.35 19.41 -0.24
CA ARG A 63 2.43 20.41 -1.30
C ARG A 63 3.27 21.62 -0.88
N PRO A 64 3.85 22.34 -1.84
CA PRO A 64 4.61 23.55 -1.57
C PRO A 64 3.80 24.53 -0.71
N ALA A 65 4.50 25.25 0.17
CA ALA A 65 3.89 26.20 1.09
C ALA A 65 3.07 27.25 0.31
N GLY A 66 1.78 27.34 0.61
CA GLY A 66 0.81 28.20 -0.08
C GLY A 66 -0.33 27.44 -0.76
N ASP A 67 -0.15 26.14 -1.02
CA ASP A 67 -1.23 25.28 -1.50
C ASP A 67 -2.10 24.82 -0.32
N ALA A 68 -3.34 25.31 -0.24
CA ALA A 68 -4.31 24.90 0.79
C ALA A 68 -4.88 23.48 0.56
N ALA A 69 -4.46 22.82 -0.52
CA ALA A 69 -4.92 21.49 -0.86
C ALA A 69 -4.36 20.44 0.12
N ALA A 70 -5.19 19.43 0.42
CA ALA A 70 -4.79 18.33 1.26
C ALA A 70 -3.57 17.57 0.67
N PRO A 71 -2.67 17.06 1.51
CA PRO A 71 -1.56 16.25 1.04
C PRO A 71 -2.07 14.98 0.35
N VAL A 72 -1.36 14.57 -0.70
CA VAL A 72 -1.73 13.41 -1.52
C VAL A 72 -0.67 12.32 -1.42
N ALA A 73 -1.13 11.09 -1.24
CA ALA A 73 -0.32 9.90 -1.31
C ALA A 73 0.01 9.58 -2.76
N THR A 74 1.28 9.27 -3.01
CA THR A 74 1.79 8.82 -4.30
C THR A 74 2.76 7.66 -4.09
N LEU A 75 2.95 6.81 -5.11
CA LEU A 75 3.97 5.77 -5.03
C LEU A 75 5.37 6.36 -5.02
N THR A 76 6.23 5.82 -4.17
CA THR A 76 7.68 6.04 -4.26
C THR A 76 8.27 5.22 -5.40
N PRO A 77 9.53 5.49 -5.82
CA PRO A 77 10.25 4.59 -6.71
C PRO A 77 10.29 3.14 -6.19
N LYS A 78 10.47 2.97 -4.88
CA LYS A 78 10.45 1.66 -4.20
C LYS A 78 9.08 0.99 -4.34
N GLY A 79 8.00 1.74 -4.11
CA GLY A 79 6.62 1.24 -4.27
C GLY A 79 6.31 0.79 -5.69
N ARG A 80 6.72 1.57 -6.69
CA ARG A 80 6.56 1.20 -8.10
C ARG A 80 7.31 -0.08 -8.45
N ALA A 81 8.57 -0.21 -8.02
CA ALA A 81 9.37 -1.41 -8.27
C ALA A 81 8.78 -2.65 -7.59
N TRP A 82 8.32 -2.52 -6.34
CA TRP A 82 7.68 -3.61 -5.60
C TRP A 82 6.38 -4.08 -6.27
N LEU A 83 5.54 -3.12 -6.71
CA LEU A 83 4.30 -3.43 -7.41
C LEU A 83 4.56 -4.14 -8.75
N ALA A 84 5.52 -3.66 -9.53
CA ALA A 84 5.89 -4.26 -10.81
C ALA A 84 6.38 -5.70 -10.67
N ALA A 85 7.25 -5.98 -9.67
CA ALA A 85 7.75 -7.32 -9.40
C ALA A 85 6.62 -8.32 -9.09
N ARG A 86 5.59 -7.87 -8.37
CA ARG A 86 4.45 -8.72 -8.00
C ARG A 86 3.49 -8.94 -9.15
N GLN A 87 3.23 -7.91 -9.95
CA GLN A 87 2.42 -8.05 -11.15
C GLN A 87 3.10 -8.99 -12.16
N ALA A 88 4.43 -8.93 -12.29
CA ALA A 88 5.19 -9.88 -13.09
C ALA A 88 5.05 -11.31 -12.57
N GLY A 89 5.13 -11.52 -11.24
CA GLY A 89 4.90 -12.83 -10.62
C GLY A 89 3.46 -13.36 -10.78
N MET A 90 2.46 -12.48 -10.82
CA MET A 90 1.05 -12.84 -11.08
C MET A 90 0.77 -13.12 -12.56
N SER A 91 1.52 -12.48 -13.46
CA SER A 91 1.40 -12.63 -14.92
C SER A 91 2.19 -13.84 -15.43
N ALA A 92 3.17 -14.31 -14.66
CA ALA A 92 4.04 -15.44 -14.97
C ALA A 92 3.43 -16.82 -14.64
N THR A 93 2.10 -16.91 -14.56
CA THR A 93 1.39 -18.21 -14.55
C THR A 93 0.80 -18.50 -15.94
N PRO A 94 1.59 -18.98 -16.92
CA PRO A 94 1.04 -19.76 -18.02
C PRO A 94 0.91 -21.24 -17.61
N SER A 95 -0.24 -21.81 -17.98
CA SER A 95 -0.69 -23.21 -17.93
C SER A 95 -1.44 -23.67 -16.69
#